data_AF-A0A699I2K5-F1
#
_entry.id   AF-A0A699I2K5-F1
#
_cell.length_a   1.000
_cell.length_b   1.000
_cell.length_c   1.000
_cell.angle_alpha   90.00
_cell.angle_beta   90.00
_cell.angle_gamma   90.00
#
_symmetry.space_group_name_H-M   'P 1'
#
loop_
_entity.id
_entity.type
_entity.pdbx_description
1 polymer ?
#
loop_
_entity_poly.entity_id
_entity_poly.type
_entity_poly.pdbx_seq_one_letter_code
_entity_poly.pdbx_strand_id
1 'polypeptide(L)'
;MDGEAMINSIKHGDQPLPRVTQVSIAGTSSTEQPPLKDKSKCNKIAKDLWDALARHMLGSEYDEQDRKAAVLYEYETFKATEGELLLDTYIRYLQIINDLKKYGYSKENCELNFKFLNSLQPDWKRYATMMRQNKNLMDINIDALYNILKQNLGDVNDAMGLKKKTIVVTYDTLA
;
A
#
# COMPACT_ATOMS: atom_id res chain seq x y z
N MET A 1 -69.67 -12.21 17.93
CA MET A 1 -69.54 -11.28 19.06
C MET A 1 -68.06 -10.96 19.20
N ASP A 2 -67.52 -10.01 18.44
CA ASP A 2 -67.89 -8.57 18.38
C ASP A 2 -67.25 -7.87 19.60
N GLY A 3 -66.29 -6.97 19.43
CA GLY A 3 -66.55 -5.59 18.98
C GLY A 3 -67.28 -4.74 20.03
N GLU A 4 -67.70 -5.36 21.14
CA GLU A 4 -68.76 -4.85 22.02
C GLU A 4 -68.42 -5.06 23.51
N ALA A 5 -67.19 -4.73 23.89
CA ALA A 5 -66.79 -4.50 25.28
C ALA A 5 -65.48 -3.70 25.22
N MET A 6 -65.49 -2.38 25.12
CA MET A 6 -65.75 -1.49 26.26
C MET A 6 -66.01 -0.06 25.74
N ILE A 7 -66.87 0.07 24.74
CA ILE A 7 -67.52 1.35 24.43
C ILE A 7 -68.57 1.58 25.52
N ASN A 8 -68.16 2.00 26.73
CA ASN A 8 -69.05 2.55 27.76
C ASN A 8 -68.25 3.15 28.92
N SER A 9 -67.80 4.40 28.78
CA SER A 9 -67.45 5.30 29.91
C SER A 9 -67.80 6.77 29.65
N ILE A 10 -68.54 7.08 28.58
CA ILE A 10 -69.04 8.44 28.36
C ILE A 10 -70.46 8.50 28.90
N LYS A 11 -70.62 8.92 30.15
CA LYS A 11 -71.81 9.63 30.64
C LYS A 11 -71.62 10.09 32.09
N HIS A 12 -71.28 11.36 32.22
CA HIS A 12 -71.92 12.38 33.07
C HIS A 12 -70.89 13.33 33.67
N GLY A 13 -70.89 14.56 33.16
CA GLY A 13 -70.13 15.66 33.76
C GLY A 13 -69.97 16.85 32.83
N ASP A 14 -71.04 17.29 32.16
CA ASP A 14 -71.10 18.66 31.65
C ASP A 14 -71.08 19.61 32.84
N GLN A 15 -69.88 20.04 33.22
CA GLN A 15 -69.66 21.14 34.12
C GLN A 15 -68.85 22.18 33.36
N PRO A 16 -69.39 23.38 33.10
CA PRO A 16 -68.59 24.45 32.50
C PRO A 16 -67.45 24.77 33.46
N LEU A 17 -66.22 24.65 32.97
CA LEU A 17 -65.04 25.13 33.68
C LEU A 17 -65.22 26.63 33.98
N PRO A 18 -64.84 27.13 35.18
CA PRO A 18 -64.89 28.55 35.48
C PRO A 18 -64.06 29.32 34.46
N ARG A 19 -64.62 30.42 33.93
CA ARG A 19 -63.88 31.32 33.03
C ARG A 19 -62.60 31.78 33.72
N VAL A 20 -61.47 31.50 33.10
CA VAL A 20 -60.15 32.00 33.53
C VAL A 20 -60.14 33.50 33.34
N THR A 21 -60.17 34.25 34.44
CA THR A 21 -59.75 35.65 34.44
C THR A 21 -58.25 35.67 34.20
N GLN A 22 -57.80 36.40 33.17
CA GLN A 22 -56.37 36.65 32.97
C GLN A 22 -55.82 37.37 34.20
N VAL A 23 -54.99 36.66 34.97
CA VAL A 23 -54.09 37.24 35.96
C VAL A 23 -52.71 37.26 35.31
N SER A 24 -52.22 38.44 34.96
CA SER A 24 -50.84 38.64 34.55
C SER A 24 -49.91 38.34 35.73
N ILE A 25 -49.15 37.26 35.64
CA ILE A 25 -48.00 37.02 36.51
C ILE A 25 -46.75 37.22 35.65
N ALA A 26 -46.14 38.40 35.79
CA ALA A 26 -44.77 38.61 35.37
C ALA A 26 -43.87 37.76 36.29
N GLY A 27 -43.10 36.82 35.71
CA GLY A 27 -42.28 35.90 36.48
C GLY A 27 -41.41 34.99 35.61
N THR A 28 -40.34 35.58 35.08
CA THR A 28 -39.08 34.98 34.59
C THR A 28 -39.16 33.69 33.75
N SER A 29 -39.12 33.85 32.43
CA SER A 29 -38.53 32.85 31.54
C SER A 29 -37.01 32.81 31.77
N SER A 30 -36.49 31.76 32.40
CA SER A 30 -35.09 31.38 32.23
C SER A 30 -34.97 29.87 32.29
N THR A 31 -35.25 29.24 31.16
CA THR A 31 -34.64 27.97 30.81
C THR A 31 -33.62 28.31 29.74
N GLU A 32 -32.43 28.72 30.15
CA GLU A 32 -31.32 28.91 29.23
C GLU A 32 -30.98 27.54 28.61
N GLN A 33 -31.34 27.36 27.34
CA GLN A 33 -30.65 26.36 26.51
C GLN A 33 -29.16 26.76 26.45
N PRO A 34 -28.23 25.81 26.58
CA PRO A 34 -26.81 26.13 26.50
C PRO A 34 -26.49 26.82 25.17
N PRO A 35 -25.58 27.82 25.15
CA PRO A 35 -25.39 28.66 23.98
C PRO A 35 -25.04 27.81 22.74
N LEU A 36 -25.79 27.99 21.66
CA LEU A 36 -25.58 27.36 20.34
C LEU A 36 -24.19 27.60 19.71
N LYS A 37 -23.28 28.30 20.39
CA LYS A 37 -21.91 28.59 19.96
C LYS A 37 -20.95 27.40 20.06
N ASP A 38 -21.34 26.32 20.73
CA ASP A 38 -20.43 25.18 20.98
C ASP A 38 -20.51 24.08 19.91
N LYS A 39 -21.67 23.91 19.26
CA LYS A 39 -21.85 22.91 18.18
C LYS A 39 -20.95 23.17 16.96
N SER A 40 -20.75 24.44 16.61
CA SER A 40 -19.89 24.85 15.49
C SER A 40 -18.41 24.53 15.76
N LYS A 41 -17.95 24.70 17.01
CA LYS A 41 -16.57 24.36 17.42
C LYS A 41 -16.34 22.86 17.38
N CYS A 42 -17.23 22.06 17.95
CA CYS A 42 -17.13 20.60 17.91
C CYS A 42 -17.12 20.06 16.48
N ASN A 43 -17.97 20.58 15.59
CA ASN A 43 -17.98 20.18 14.18
C ASN A 43 -16.68 20.53 13.45
N LYS A 44 -16.07 21.68 13.77
CA LYS A 44 -14.77 22.06 13.19
C LYS A 44 -13.66 21.10 13.66
N ILE A 45 -13.60 20.80 14.95
CA ILE A 45 -12.61 19.87 15.53
C ILE A 45 -12.77 18.47 14.94
N ALA A 46 -14.00 17.96 14.83
CA ALA A 46 -14.27 16.65 14.25
C ALA A 46 -13.84 16.57 12.77
N LYS A 47 -14.10 17.63 11.99
CA LYS A 47 -13.65 17.73 10.61
C LYS A 47 -12.13 17.75 10.50
N ASP A 48 -11.45 18.57 11.31
CA ASP A 48 -10.00 18.67 11.29
C ASP A 48 -9.33 17.32 11.66
N LEU A 49 -9.92 16.58 12.61
CA LEU A 49 -9.49 15.23 12.99
C LEU A 49 -9.73 14.21 11.86
N TRP A 50 -10.88 14.28 11.19
CA TRP A 50 -11.17 13.43 10.03
C TRP A 50 -10.20 13.71 8.87
N ASP A 51 -9.92 14.99 8.57
CA ASP A 51 -8.98 15.38 7.53
C ASP A 51 -7.53 14.99 7.90
N ALA A 52 -7.16 15.05 9.17
CA ALA A 52 -5.87 14.55 9.66
C ALA A 52 -5.76 13.02 9.53
N LEU A 53 -6.81 12.28 9.92
CA LEU A 53 -6.86 10.84 9.80
C LEU A 53 -6.85 10.39 8.33
N ALA A 54 -7.61 11.07 7.47
CA ALA A 54 -7.63 10.81 6.03
C ALA A 54 -6.23 11.04 5.44
N ARG A 55 -5.57 12.15 5.76
CA ARG A 55 -4.17 12.39 5.34
C ARG A 55 -3.21 11.30 5.83
N HIS A 56 -3.39 10.82 7.06
CA HIS A 56 -2.56 9.75 7.59
C HIS A 56 -2.81 8.40 6.90
N MET A 57 -4.08 8.05 6.64
CA MET A 57 -4.41 6.75 6.04
C MET A 57 -4.22 6.69 4.53
N LEU A 58 -4.43 7.81 3.83
CA LEU A 58 -4.23 7.90 2.38
C LEU A 58 -2.78 8.21 2.01
N GLY A 59 -1.95 8.59 2.99
CA GLY A 59 -0.66 9.21 2.77
C GLY A 59 -0.81 10.67 2.32
N SER A 60 0.16 11.50 2.63
CA SER A 60 0.27 12.82 1.99
C SER A 60 0.91 12.71 0.61
N GLU A 61 0.68 13.70 -0.25
CA GLU A 61 1.40 13.81 -1.53
C GLU A 61 2.93 13.92 -1.32
N TYR A 62 3.35 14.47 -0.17
CA TYR A 62 4.75 14.49 0.26
C TYR A 62 5.27 13.07 0.54
N ASP A 63 4.50 12.23 1.23
CA ASP A 63 4.84 10.82 1.44
C ASP A 63 4.82 10.02 0.12
N GLU A 64 3.98 10.40 -0.84
CA GLU A 64 3.94 9.79 -2.17
C GLU A 64 5.19 10.14 -2.99
N GLN A 65 5.60 11.41 -2.97
CA GLN A 65 6.81 11.87 -3.65
C GLN A 65 8.06 11.23 -3.06
N ASP A 66 8.13 11.09 -1.74
CA ASP A 66 9.21 10.39 -1.05
C ASP A 66 9.27 8.91 -1.44
N ARG A 67 8.11 8.24 -1.54
CA ARG A 67 8.05 6.85 -2.05
C ARG A 67 8.51 6.75 -3.51
N LYS A 68 8.11 7.69 -4.38
CA LYS A 68 8.59 7.75 -5.78
C LYS A 68 10.11 7.91 -5.84
N ALA A 69 10.65 8.81 -5.02
CA ALA A 69 12.08 9.05 -4.92
C ALA A 69 12.83 7.82 -4.41
N ALA A 70 12.28 7.12 -3.41
CA ALA A 70 12.86 5.88 -2.88
C ALA A 70 12.94 4.79 -3.95
N VAL A 71 11.86 4.54 -4.71
CA VAL A 71 11.86 3.55 -5.79
C VAL A 71 12.87 3.90 -6.88
N LEU A 72 12.98 5.18 -7.25
CA LEU A 72 13.97 5.62 -8.23
C LEU A 72 15.40 5.43 -7.71
N TYR A 73 15.65 5.73 -6.44
CA TYR A 73 16.93 5.50 -5.79
C TYR A 73 17.30 4.01 -5.76
N GLU A 74 16.36 3.14 -5.39
CA GLU A 74 16.55 1.68 -5.40
C GLU A 74 16.87 1.17 -6.81
N TYR A 75 16.16 1.64 -7.83
CA TYR A 75 16.48 1.33 -9.22
C TYR A 75 17.88 1.79 -9.61
N GLU A 76 18.23 3.04 -9.30
CA GLU A 76 19.51 3.61 -9.74
C GLU A 76 20.71 2.97 -9.05
N THR A 77 20.56 2.64 -7.77
CA THR A 77 21.62 2.02 -6.95
C THR A 77 21.58 0.50 -6.95
N PHE A 78 20.62 -0.12 -7.63
CA PHE A 78 20.45 -1.57 -7.66
C PHE A 78 21.74 -2.29 -8.04
N LYS A 79 22.17 -3.24 -7.20
CA LYS A 79 23.26 -4.19 -7.43
C LYS A 79 22.93 -5.56 -6.83
N ALA A 80 23.43 -6.61 -7.47
CA ALA A 80 23.48 -7.94 -6.87
C ALA A 80 24.48 -7.91 -5.72
N THR A 81 24.11 -8.49 -4.58
CA THR A 81 25.01 -8.64 -3.45
C THR A 81 25.92 -9.85 -3.66
N GLU A 82 27.11 -9.85 -3.06
CA GLU A 82 28.03 -11.00 -3.13
C GLU A 82 27.35 -12.28 -2.60
N GLY A 83 27.55 -13.41 -3.29
CA GLY A 83 26.93 -14.70 -2.93
C GLY A 83 25.42 -14.81 -3.20
N GLU A 84 24.76 -13.76 -3.68
CA GLU A 84 23.34 -13.80 -4.03
C GLU A 84 23.07 -14.65 -5.27
N LEU A 85 21.99 -15.45 -5.25
CA LEU A 85 21.58 -16.24 -6.40
C LEU A 85 20.99 -15.33 -7.49
N LEU A 86 21.17 -15.74 -8.76
CA LEU A 86 20.58 -15.03 -9.90
C LEU A 86 19.05 -14.91 -9.79
N LEU A 87 18.37 -15.94 -9.27
CA LEU A 87 16.93 -15.93 -9.06
C LEU A 87 16.52 -14.85 -8.04
N ASP A 88 17.23 -14.76 -6.91
CA ASP A 88 16.92 -13.78 -5.87
C ASP A 88 17.15 -12.35 -6.37
N THR A 89 18.25 -12.14 -7.09
CA THR A 89 18.55 -10.87 -7.75
C THR A 89 17.45 -10.47 -8.73
N TYR A 90 17.01 -11.42 -9.56
CA TYR A 90 15.93 -11.20 -10.54
C TYR A 90 14.59 -10.86 -9.87
N ILE A 91 14.22 -11.57 -8.79
CA ILE A 91 12.98 -11.29 -8.05
C ILE A 91 13.00 -9.87 -7.48
N ARG A 92 14.10 -9.44 -6.85
CA ARG A 92 14.23 -8.06 -6.34
C ARG A 92 14.14 -7.04 -7.46
N TYR A 93 14.78 -7.31 -8.59
CA TYR A 93 14.73 -6.42 -9.74
C TYR A 93 13.32 -6.29 -10.32
N LEU A 94 12.57 -7.39 -10.42
CA LEU A 94 11.17 -7.38 -10.83
C LEU A 94 10.28 -6.56 -9.87
N GLN A 95 10.53 -6.64 -8.57
CA GLN A 95 9.80 -5.83 -7.58
C GLN A 95 10.01 -4.33 -7.86
N ILE A 96 11.26 -3.90 -8.06
CA ILE A 96 11.60 -2.52 -8.40
C ILE A 96 10.92 -2.09 -9.72
N ILE A 97 10.94 -2.93 -10.76
CA ILE A 97 10.26 -2.63 -12.04
C ILE A 97 8.76 -2.46 -11.83
N ASN A 98 8.14 -3.32 -11.03
CA ASN A 98 6.71 -3.26 -10.76
C ASN A 98 6.35 -2.00 -9.96
N ASP A 99 7.18 -1.62 -8.99
CA ASP A 99 7.01 -0.37 -8.25
C ASP A 99 7.21 0.86 -9.13
N LEU A 100 8.19 0.86 -10.03
CA LEU A 100 8.37 1.92 -11.04
C LEU A 100 7.09 2.09 -11.88
N LYS A 101 6.54 0.99 -12.41
CA LYS A 101 5.30 1.00 -13.19
C LYS A 101 4.11 1.50 -12.38
N LYS A 102 3.99 1.08 -11.13
CA LYS A 102 2.96 1.53 -10.18
C LYS A 102 2.97 3.05 -10.01
N TYR A 103 4.15 3.67 -10.03
CA TYR A 103 4.32 5.12 -9.93
C TYR A 103 4.34 5.86 -11.28
N GLY A 104 4.03 5.19 -12.39
CA GLY A 104 3.95 5.79 -13.71
C GLY A 104 5.30 5.93 -14.43
N TYR A 105 6.38 5.35 -13.89
CA TYR A 105 7.66 5.29 -14.59
C TYR A 105 7.67 4.11 -15.56
N SER A 106 7.65 4.41 -16.86
CA SER A 106 7.88 3.42 -17.91
C SER A 106 9.34 3.41 -18.33
N LYS A 107 9.91 2.23 -18.47
CA LYS A 107 11.28 1.99 -18.93
C LYS A 107 11.24 1.05 -20.13
N GLU A 108 12.07 1.33 -21.14
CA GLU A 108 12.21 0.43 -22.27
C GLU A 108 12.91 -0.87 -21.84
N ASN A 109 12.59 -1.97 -22.52
CA ASN A 109 13.22 -3.27 -22.25
C ASN A 109 14.75 -3.20 -22.31
N CYS A 110 15.30 -2.47 -23.27
CA CYS A 110 16.74 -2.32 -23.45
C CYS A 110 17.40 -1.65 -22.24
N GLU A 111 16.74 -0.66 -21.63
CA GLU A 111 17.23 0.02 -20.43
C GLU A 111 17.19 -0.93 -19.22
N LEU A 112 16.07 -1.62 -19.02
CA LEU A 112 15.91 -2.58 -17.93
C LEU A 112 16.93 -3.73 -18.04
N ASN A 113 17.07 -4.30 -19.24
CA ASN A 113 17.99 -5.38 -19.51
C ASN A 113 19.45 -4.94 -19.30
N PHE A 114 19.80 -3.75 -19.80
CA PHE A 114 21.14 -3.19 -19.61
C PHE A 114 21.46 -2.95 -18.14
N LYS A 115 20.52 -2.35 -17.39
CA LYS A 115 20.68 -2.07 -15.96
C LYS A 115 20.83 -3.39 -15.19
N PHE A 116 19.95 -4.36 -15.42
CA PHE A 116 19.99 -5.67 -14.77
C PHE A 116 21.36 -6.34 -14.95
N LEU A 117 21.84 -6.45 -16.20
CA LEU A 117 23.12 -7.10 -16.51
C LEU A 117 24.33 -6.40 -15.90
N ASN A 118 24.37 -5.06 -15.89
CA ASN A 118 25.47 -4.30 -15.27
C ASN A 118 25.41 -4.30 -13.74
N SER A 119 24.29 -4.74 -13.18
CA SER A 119 24.10 -4.89 -11.74
C SER A 119 24.41 -6.29 -11.25
N LEU A 120 24.61 -7.26 -12.15
CA LEU A 120 25.14 -8.58 -11.80
C LEU A 120 26.63 -8.51 -11.40
N GLN A 121 27.07 -9.54 -10.68
CA GLN A 121 28.46 -9.68 -10.24
C GLN A 121 29.46 -9.79 -11.41
N PRO A 122 30.77 -9.53 -11.20
CA PRO A 122 31.77 -9.43 -12.26
C PRO A 122 31.86 -10.64 -13.22
N ASP A 123 31.54 -11.84 -12.73
CA ASP A 123 31.51 -13.08 -13.51
C ASP A 123 30.54 -12.99 -14.71
N TRP A 124 29.56 -12.09 -14.64
CA TRP A 124 28.55 -11.87 -15.67
C TRP A 124 28.93 -10.79 -16.69
N LYS A 125 30.09 -10.13 -16.54
CA LYS A 125 30.55 -9.07 -17.48
C LYS A 125 30.72 -9.57 -18.91
N ARG A 126 31.08 -10.84 -19.11
CA ARG A 126 31.19 -11.44 -20.46
C ARG A 126 29.85 -11.45 -21.20
N TYR A 127 28.74 -11.60 -20.47
CA TYR A 127 27.40 -11.51 -21.04
C TYR A 127 27.07 -10.09 -21.49
N ALA A 128 27.34 -9.09 -20.66
CA ALA A 128 27.15 -7.68 -21.05
C ALA A 128 27.89 -7.33 -22.36
N THR A 129 29.08 -7.91 -22.58
CA THR A 129 29.85 -7.75 -23.82
C THR A 129 29.21 -8.47 -25.01
N MET A 130 28.80 -9.73 -24.86
CA MET A 130 28.10 -10.49 -25.91
C MET A 130 26.75 -9.85 -26.29
N MET A 131 26.11 -9.15 -25.36
CA MET A 131 24.85 -8.43 -25.54
C MET A 131 25.00 -7.14 -26.34
N ARG A 132 26.10 -6.38 -26.21
CA ARG A 132 26.38 -5.23 -27.10
C ARG A 132 26.46 -5.63 -28.57
N GLN A 133 26.84 -6.88 -28.84
CA GLN A 133 26.99 -7.42 -30.19
C GLN A 133 25.70 -8.06 -30.73
N ASN A 134 24.75 -8.44 -29.86
CA ASN A 134 23.50 -9.10 -30.23
C ASN A 134 22.29 -8.18 -29.98
N LYS A 135 21.95 -7.33 -30.97
CA LYS A 135 20.86 -6.33 -30.88
C LYS A 135 19.52 -6.91 -30.43
N ASN A 136 19.20 -8.14 -30.85
CA ASN A 136 17.91 -8.79 -30.55
C ASN A 136 17.69 -9.06 -29.06
N LEU A 137 18.74 -9.16 -28.24
CA LEU A 137 18.63 -9.49 -26.82
C LEU A 137 18.34 -8.27 -25.93
N MET A 138 18.46 -7.05 -26.47
CA MET A 138 18.14 -5.83 -25.71
C MET A 138 16.63 -5.54 -25.74
N ASP A 139 15.93 -5.93 -26.81
CA ASP A 139 14.51 -5.58 -27.00
C ASP A 139 13.53 -6.62 -26.42
N ILE A 140 14.03 -7.81 -26.05
CA ILE A 140 13.21 -8.84 -25.38
C ILE A 140 12.79 -8.40 -23.98
N ASN A 141 11.68 -8.94 -23.49
CA ASN A 141 11.25 -8.67 -22.11
C ASN A 141 12.24 -9.26 -21.09
N ILE A 142 12.18 -8.72 -19.87
CA ILE A 142 13.08 -9.07 -18.77
C ILE A 142 13.00 -10.56 -18.37
N ASP A 143 11.83 -11.18 -18.53
CA ASP A 143 11.61 -12.59 -18.18
C ASP A 143 12.31 -13.52 -19.17
N ALA A 144 12.25 -13.20 -20.46
CA ALA A 144 12.97 -13.89 -21.51
C ALA A 144 14.48 -13.76 -21.31
N LEU A 145 14.97 -12.57 -20.97
CA LEU A 145 16.38 -12.36 -20.62
C LEU A 145 16.80 -13.25 -19.44
N TYR A 146 16.01 -13.25 -18.36
CA TYR A 146 16.28 -14.11 -17.21
C TYR A 146 16.34 -15.59 -17.58
N ASN A 147 15.39 -16.07 -18.38
CA ASN A 147 15.37 -17.47 -18.84
C ASN A 147 16.60 -17.84 -19.66
N ILE A 148 17.07 -16.95 -20.54
CA ILE A 148 18.31 -17.13 -21.30
C ILE A 148 19.51 -17.19 -20.35
N LEU A 149 19.62 -16.25 -19.41
CA LEU A 149 20.71 -16.26 -18.42
C LEU A 149 20.71 -17.53 -17.57
N LYS A 150 19.53 -17.98 -17.13
CA LYS A 150 19.33 -19.20 -16.36
C LYS A 150 19.76 -20.46 -17.13
N GLN A 151 19.46 -20.53 -18.43
CA GLN A 151 19.88 -21.65 -19.28
C GLN A 151 21.41 -21.68 -19.44
N ASN A 152 22.00 -20.52 -19.73
CA ASN A 152 23.46 -20.40 -19.85
C ASN A 152 24.20 -20.61 -18.53
N LEU A 153 23.53 -20.48 -17.38
CA LEU A 153 24.12 -20.73 -16.05
C LEU A 153 24.55 -22.19 -15.85
N GLY A 154 23.86 -23.14 -16.51
CA GLY A 154 24.28 -24.54 -16.58
C GLY A 154 25.63 -24.67 -17.28
N ASP A 155 25.72 -24.09 -18.48
CA ASP A 155 26.93 -24.10 -19.30
C ASP A 155 28.12 -23.36 -18.63
N VAL A 156 27.82 -22.29 -17.88
CA VAL A 156 28.81 -21.51 -17.12
C VAL A 156 29.34 -22.24 -15.91
N ASN A 157 28.49 -22.93 -15.15
CA ASN A 157 28.95 -23.71 -14.00
C ASN A 157 29.85 -24.88 -14.43
N ASP A 158 29.56 -25.47 -15.60
CA ASP A 158 30.40 -26.49 -16.21
C ASP A 158 31.72 -25.90 -16.76
N ALA A 159 31.67 -24.71 -17.36
CA ALA A 159 32.86 -24.03 -17.91
C ALA A 159 33.76 -23.35 -16.85
N MET A 160 33.21 -22.89 -15.71
CA MET A 160 33.94 -22.24 -14.63
C MET A 160 34.42 -23.21 -13.54
N GLY A 161 34.12 -24.51 -13.64
CA GLY A 161 34.57 -25.49 -12.66
C GLY A 161 33.96 -25.32 -11.26
N LEU A 162 32.85 -24.58 -11.16
CA LEU A 162 32.01 -24.44 -9.96
C LEU A 162 31.21 -25.74 -9.75
N LYS A 163 31.93 -26.86 -9.62
CA LYS A 163 31.36 -28.07 -9.03
C LYS A 163 30.92 -27.68 -7.63
N LYS A 164 29.63 -27.86 -7.33
CA LYS A 164 29.04 -27.67 -6.00
C LYS A 164 30.07 -28.09 -4.95
N LYS A 165 30.51 -27.15 -4.10
CA LYS A 165 31.15 -27.53 -2.84
C LYS A 165 30.09 -28.32 -2.08
N THR A 166 30.11 -29.65 -2.23
CA THR A 166 29.44 -30.55 -1.31
C THR A 166 30.04 -30.23 0.05
N ILE A 167 29.30 -29.51 0.88
CA ILE A 167 29.61 -29.43 2.30
C ILE A 167 29.36 -30.85 2.80
N VAL A 168 30.41 -31.66 2.82
CA VAL A 168 30.43 -32.88 3.62
C VAL A 168 30.38 -32.39 5.05
N VAL A 169 29.18 -32.37 5.62
CA VAL A 169 29.03 -32.31 7.07
C VAL A 169 29.45 -33.69 7.56
N THR A 170 30.73 -33.85 7.87
CA THR A 170 31.18 -34.94 8.72
C THR A 170 30.59 -34.69 10.10
N TYR A 171 29.47 -35.34 10.40
CA TYR A 171 29.09 -35.55 11.78
C TYR A 171 30.11 -36.54 12.33
N ASP A 172 31.12 -36.03 13.04
CA ASP A 172 31.96 -36.86 13.89
C ASP A 172 31.06 -37.51 14.94
N THR A 173 30.67 -38.76 14.70
CA THR A 173 30.24 -39.66 15.78
C THR A 173 31.48 -40.01 16.59
N LEU A 174 31.80 -39.16 17.56
CA LEU A 174 32.72 -39.47 18.63
C LEU A 174 31.92 -39.73 19.91
N ALA A 175 31.82 -41.03 20.19
CA ALA A 175 31.66 -41.73 21.48
C ALA A 175 30.45 -41.42 22.36
#